data_AF-A0A2D6XRU2-F1
#
_entry.id   AF-A0A2D6XRU2-F1
#
_cell.length_a   1.000
_cell.length_b   1.000
_cell.length_c   1.000
_cell.angle_alpha   90.00
_cell.angle_beta   90.00
_cell.angle_gamma   90.00
#
_symmetry.space_group_name_H-M   'P 1'
#
loop_
_entity.id
_entity.type
_entity.pdbx_description
1 polymer ?
#
loop_
_entity_poly.entity_id
_entity_poly.type
_entity_poly.pdbx_seq_one_letter_code
_entity_poly.pdbx_strand_id
1 'polypeptide(L)' 'MKKDRYKFKKKLYDKKGFPKVKIIPKKLNKSWGKGKFVIPSPLEVNTLMKKVPKGKLTTINEIRKKLAK' A
#
# COMPACT_ATOMS: atom_id res chain seq x y z
N MET A 1 26.95 -21.57 -11.34
CA MET A 1 25.69 -20.83 -11.51
C MET A 1 25.86 -19.39 -11.04
N LYS A 2 25.71 -18.38 -11.90
CA LYS A 2 25.72 -16.98 -11.46
C LYS A 2 24.47 -16.71 -10.62
N LYS A 3 24.65 -16.31 -9.36
CA LYS A 3 23.54 -15.94 -8.46
C LYS A 3 22.88 -14.69 -9.03
N ASP A 4 21.61 -14.82 -9.37
CA ASP A 4 20.85 -13.76 -10.00
C ASP A 4 20.80 -12.55 -9.06
N ARG A 5 21.34 -11.40 -9.50
CA ARG A 5 21.51 -10.23 -8.62
C ARG A 5 20.13 -9.78 -8.14
N TYR A 6 19.89 -9.83 -6.84
CA TYR A 6 18.59 -9.51 -6.25
C TYR A 6 18.22 -8.06 -6.54
N LYS A 7 17.16 -7.85 -7.35
CA LYS A 7 16.66 -6.53 -7.74
C LYS A 7 15.44 -6.18 -6.89
N PHE A 8 15.57 -5.26 -5.94
CA PHE A 8 14.46 -4.75 -5.14
C PHE A 8 13.26 -4.29 -5.99
N LYS A 9 13.51 -3.72 -7.17
CA LYS A 9 12.46 -3.32 -8.12
C LYS A 9 11.51 -4.46 -8.53
N LYS A 10 11.97 -5.72 -8.50
CA LYS A 10 11.10 -6.89 -8.78
C LYS A 10 9.97 -7.01 -7.74
N LYS A 11 10.19 -6.62 -6.48
CA LYS A 11 9.16 -6.62 -5.41
C LYS A 11 8.01 -5.66 -5.67
N LEU A 12 8.25 -4.59 -6.44
CA LEU A 12 7.20 -3.63 -6.77
C LEU A 12 6.08 -4.29 -7.59
N TYR A 13 6.45 -5.19 -8.51
CA TYR A 13 5.51 -5.87 -9.40
C TYR A 13 4.98 -7.19 -8.82
N ASP A 14 5.51 -7.61 -7.67
CA ASP A 14 5.08 -8.81 -7.00
C ASP A 14 3.71 -8.59 -6.34
N LYS A 15 2.67 -9.15 -6.96
CA LYS A 15 1.29 -8.89 -6.54
C LYS A 15 0.96 -9.55 -5.20
N LYS A 16 1.53 -10.72 -4.86
CA LYS A 16 1.21 -11.53 -3.65
C LYS A 16 -0.28 -11.53 -3.21
N GLY A 17 -1.20 -11.45 -4.18
CA GLY A 17 -2.64 -11.37 -3.94
C GLY A 17 -3.19 -10.02 -3.46
N PHE A 18 -2.48 -8.91 -3.60
CA PHE A 18 -2.97 -7.54 -3.35
C PHE A 18 -3.65 -6.93 -4.58
N PRO A 19 -4.58 -5.97 -4.41
CA PRO A 19 -5.06 -5.39 -3.15
C PRO A 19 -6.06 -6.29 -2.40
N LYS A 20 -6.15 -6.13 -1.08
CA LYS A 20 -7.12 -6.87 -0.23
C LYS A 20 -7.87 -5.91 0.68
N VAL A 21 -9.17 -6.12 0.85
CA VAL A 21 -9.96 -5.48 1.90
C VAL A 21 -10.31 -6.52 2.94
N LYS A 22 -10.07 -6.20 4.21
CA LYS A 22 -10.35 -7.09 5.34
C LYS A 22 -11.17 -6.37 6.40
N ILE A 23 -11.97 -7.14 7.12
CA ILE A 23 -12.70 -6.63 8.29
C ILE A 23 -11.70 -6.49 9.44
N ILE A 24 -11.83 -5.42 10.23
CA ILE A 24 -11.02 -5.23 11.43
C ILE A 24 -11.38 -6.34 12.43
N PRO A 25 -10.41 -7.16 12.87
CA PRO A 25 -10.66 -8.22 13.85
C PRO A 25 -11.13 -7.65 15.18
N LYS A 26 -12.02 -8.37 15.88
CA LYS A 26 -12.58 -7.94 17.18
C LYS A 26 -11.52 -7.52 18.20
N LYS A 27 -10.37 -8.20 18.23
CA LYS A 27 -9.24 -7.88 19.12
C LYS A 27 -8.66 -6.46 18.89
N LEU A 28 -8.74 -5.95 17.67
CA LEU A 28 -8.23 -4.64 17.28
C LEU A 28 -9.29 -3.53 17.36
N ASN A 29 -10.55 -3.86 17.62
CA ASN A 29 -11.65 -2.89 17.65
C ASN A 29 -11.43 -1.76 18.66
N LYS A 30 -10.78 -2.03 19.80
CA LYS A 30 -10.53 -1.01 20.83
C LYS A 30 -9.61 0.11 20.33
N SER A 31 -8.64 -0.22 19.48
CA SER A 31 -7.64 0.74 18.99
C SER A 31 -7.98 1.30 17.62
N TRP A 32 -8.58 0.50 16.74
CA TRP A 32 -8.81 0.85 15.33
C TRP A 32 -10.29 1.09 15.01
N GLY A 33 -11.20 0.86 15.96
CA GLY A 33 -12.64 0.96 15.75
C GLY A 33 -13.24 -0.25 15.03
N LYS A 34 -14.53 -0.16 14.71
CA LYS A 34 -15.25 -1.15 13.91
C LYS A 34 -15.22 -0.72 12.44
N GLY A 35 -14.97 -1.66 11.52
CA GLY A 35 -14.98 -1.35 10.10
C GLY A 35 -14.15 -2.30 9.26
N LYS A 36 -13.76 -1.83 8.08
CA LYS A 36 -12.87 -2.53 7.14
C LYS A 36 -11.58 -1.73 6.97
N PHE A 37 -10.49 -2.41 6.65
CA PHE A 37 -9.23 -1.79 6.27
C PHE A 37 -8.74 -2.35 4.94
N VAL A 38 -8.01 -1.52 4.20
CA VAL A 38 -7.42 -1.86 2.92
C VAL A 38 -5.94 -2.18 3.07
N ILE A 39 -5.49 -3.22 2.38
CA ILE A 39 -4.09 -3.53 2.17
C ILE A 39 -3.82 -3.30 0.68
N PRO A 40 -3.24 -2.14 0.31
CA PRO A 40 -3.06 -1.76 -1.09
C PRO A 40 -1.94 -2.58 -1.74
N SER A 41 -1.94 -2.65 -3.07
CA SER A 41 -0.78 -3.20 -3.77
C SER A 41 0.40 -2.22 -3.79
N PRO A 42 1.66 -2.70 -3.84
CA PRO A 42 2.81 -1.82 -3.99
C PRO A 42 2.72 -0.93 -5.25
N LEU A 43 2.15 -1.44 -6.34
CA LEU A 43 1.93 -0.69 -7.57
C LEU A 43 0.93 0.44 -7.39
N GLU A 44 -0.15 0.20 -6.65
CA GLU A 44 -1.19 1.19 -6.40
C GLU A 44 -0.62 2.39 -5.63
N VAL A 45 0.11 2.14 -4.54
CA VAL A 45 0.82 3.19 -3.79
C VAL A 45 1.82 3.92 -4.69
N ASN A 46 2.62 3.19 -5.46
CA ASN A 46 3.61 3.79 -6.36
C ASN A 46 2.96 4.65 -7.46
N THR A 47 1.80 4.26 -7.99
CA THR A 47 1.07 5.07 -8.97
C THR A 47 0.54 6.36 -8.35
N LEU A 48 0.10 6.34 -7.09
CA LEU A 48 -0.28 7.55 -6.35
C LEU A 48 0.91 8.47 -6.10
N MET A 49 2.06 7.91 -5.71
CA MET A 49 3.29 8.68 -5.49
C MET A 49 3.79 9.34 -6.78
N LYS A 50 3.72 8.63 -7.92
CA LYS A 50 4.12 9.17 -9.23
C LYS A 50 3.26 10.33 -9.74
N LYS A 51 2.03 10.47 -9.23
CA LYS A 51 1.14 11.58 -9.59
C LYS A 51 1.51 12.89 -8.88
N VAL A 52 2.43 12.85 -7.91
CA VAL A 52 2.85 14.04 -7.18
C VAL A 52 3.79 14.86 -8.07
N PRO A 53 3.45 16.11 -8.40
CA PRO A 53 4.32 16.97 -9.21
C PRO A 53 5.64 17.26 -8.50
N LYS A 54 6.69 17.55 -9.28
CA LYS A 54 7.96 18.02 -8.73
C LYS A 54 7.73 19.29 -7.89
N GLY A 55 8.44 19.39 -6.77
CA GLY A 55 8.29 20.50 -5.83
C GLY A 55 7.07 20.41 -4.89
N LYS A 56 6.23 19.38 -5.01
CA LYS A 56 5.13 19.13 -4.07
C LYS A 56 5.45 17.93 -3.16
N LEU A 57 4.97 18.03 -1.92
CA LEU A 57 5.07 16.96 -0.93
C LEU A 57 3.75 16.20 -0.88
N THR A 58 3.84 14.87 -0.74
CA THR A 58 2.70 14.05 -0.32
C THR A 58 3.07 13.30 0.95
N THR A 59 2.07 12.96 1.74
CA THR A 59 2.26 12.22 2.99
C THR A 59 1.51 10.88 2.98
N ILE A 60 1.88 10.00 3.91
CA ILE A 60 1.18 8.74 4.12
C ILE A 60 -0.31 8.97 4.41
N ASN A 61 -0.67 10.05 5.10
CA ASN A 61 -2.07 10.38 5.41
C ASN A 61 -2.88 10.73 4.16
N GLU A 62 -2.28 11.45 3.21
CA GLU A 62 -2.93 11.75 1.92
C GLU A 62 -3.10 10.51 1.06
N ILE A 63 -2.08 9.64 1.03
CA ILE A 63 -2.16 8.35 0.33
C ILE A 63 -3.28 7.49 0.94
N ARG A 64 -3.36 7.41 2.28
CA ARG A 64 -4.44 6.72 3.00
C ARG A 64 -5.81 7.27 2.63
N LYS A 65 -5.97 8.59 2.61
CA LYS A 65 -7.23 9.24 2.23
C LYS A 65 -7.67 8.89 0.80
N LYS A 66 -6.72 8.77 -0.14
CA LYS A 66 -7.01 8.38 -1.53
C LYS A 66 -7.38 6.90 -1.66
N LEU A 67 -6.85 6.03 -0.80
CA LEU A 67 -7.09 4.59 -0.82
C LEU A 67 -8.35 4.17 -0.04
N ALA A 68 -8.75 4.93 0.98
CA ALA A 68 -9.86 4.61 1.89
C ALA A 68 -11.25 4.90 1.29
N LYS A 69 -11.51 4.46 0.05
CA LYS A 69 -12.83 4.52 -0.57
C LYS A 69 -13.73 3.37 -0.13
#